data_AF-A0A0R1H973-F1
#
_entry.id   AF-A0A0R1H973-F1
#
_cell.length_a   1.000
_cell.length_b   1.000
_cell.length_c   1.000
_cell.angle_alpha   90.00
_cell.angle_beta   90.00
_cell.angle_gamma   90.00
#
_symmetry.space_group_name_H-M   'P 1'
#
loop_
_entity.id
_entity.type
_entity.pdbx_description
1 polymer ?
#
loop_
_entity_poly.entity_id
_entity_poly.type
_entity_poly.pdbx_seq_one_letter_code
_entity_poly.pdbx_strand_id
1 'polypeptide(L)'
;MVLEFKTPEEPTFTALMANWSYLVAYLISFLFIGVAWYNHHYMFSLTKRVTKKIYWVNNPWILTMSMLPVSTAWAGRFINDVHPELFYFFIFTLWALAYAALSYTVMRTNRKDHPEIAEKIRKMPAYRLHANVWFWLIWAGVIALIFYWPPISLVFTLAELVLMAVLTPADSDKLF
;
A
#
# COMPACT_ATOMS: atom_id res chain seq x y z
N MET A 1 -9.88 -13.29 -1.63
CA MET A 1 -9.15 -12.95 -2.88
C MET A 1 -10.07 -13.14 -4.08
N VAL A 2 -9.67 -12.83 -5.31
CA VAL A 2 -10.52 -13.13 -6.50
C VAL A 2 -10.95 -14.60 -6.56
N LEU A 3 -10.13 -15.50 -5.98
CA LEU A 3 -10.45 -16.93 -5.84
C LEU A 3 -11.53 -17.23 -4.77
N GLU A 4 -11.74 -16.34 -3.80
CA GLU A 4 -12.83 -16.42 -2.81
C GLU A 4 -14.14 -15.86 -3.38
N PHE A 5 -14.07 -15.10 -4.47
CA PHE A 5 -15.24 -14.71 -5.23
C PHE A 5 -15.73 -15.94 -5.99
N LYS A 6 -16.61 -16.71 -5.35
CA LYS A 6 -17.18 -17.92 -5.94
C LYS A 6 -17.99 -17.54 -7.16
N THR A 7 -17.75 -18.24 -8.27
CA THR A 7 -18.59 -18.15 -9.46
C THR A 7 -20.04 -18.47 -9.05
N PRO A 8 -21.01 -17.60 -9.37
CA PRO A 8 -22.42 -17.88 -9.07
C PRO A 8 -22.89 -19.18 -9.73
N GLU A 9 -23.74 -19.93 -9.04
CA GLU A 9 -24.32 -21.17 -9.59
C GLU A 9 -25.32 -20.89 -10.72
N GLU A 10 -26.03 -19.77 -10.63
CA GLU A 10 -26.97 -19.33 -11.66
C GLU A 10 -26.32 -18.37 -12.66
N PRO A 11 -26.59 -18.49 -13.97
CA PRO A 11 -26.05 -17.61 -15.00
C PRO A 11 -26.81 -16.27 -15.08
N THR A 12 -26.99 -15.59 -13.95
CA THR A 12 -27.71 -14.30 -13.86
C THR A 12 -26.87 -13.20 -13.20
N PHE A 13 -27.05 -11.95 -13.62
CA PHE A 13 -26.39 -10.80 -12.97
C PHE A 13 -26.81 -10.64 -11.51
N THR A 14 -28.04 -11.02 -11.14
CA THR A 14 -28.53 -11.00 -9.77
C THR A 14 -27.70 -11.93 -8.87
N ALA A 15 -27.39 -13.14 -9.34
CA ALA A 15 -26.56 -14.09 -8.61
C ALA A 15 -25.12 -13.59 -8.45
N LEU A 16 -24.59 -12.86 -9.44
CA LEU A 16 -23.30 -12.16 -9.33
C LEU A 16 -23.32 -11.06 -8.27
N MET A 17 -24.40 -10.26 -8.24
CA MET A 17 -24.56 -9.16 -7.28
C MET A 17 -24.70 -9.63 -5.84
N ALA A 18 -25.04 -10.89 -5.57
CA ALA A 18 -25.11 -11.42 -4.20
C ALA A 18 -23.78 -11.31 -3.44
N ASN A 19 -22.63 -11.27 -4.14
CA ASN A 19 -21.29 -11.17 -3.55
C ASN A 19 -20.61 -9.80 -3.80
N TRP A 20 -21.39 -8.75 -4.08
CA TRP A 20 -20.86 -7.44 -4.46
C TRP A 20 -19.87 -6.84 -3.44
N SER A 21 -20.06 -7.09 -2.14
CA SER A 21 -19.18 -6.58 -1.08
C SER A 21 -17.76 -7.14 -1.16
N TYR A 22 -17.61 -8.42 -1.52
CA TYR A 22 -16.29 -9.02 -1.77
C TYR A 22 -15.64 -8.46 -3.02
N LEU A 23 -16.42 -8.21 -4.08
CA LEU A 23 -15.92 -7.61 -5.31
C LEU A 23 -15.41 -6.19 -5.05
N VAL A 24 -16.15 -5.39 -4.27
CA VAL A 24 -15.72 -4.04 -3.86
C VAL A 24 -14.43 -4.09 -3.04
N ALA A 25 -14.36 -4.97 -2.02
CA ALA A 25 -13.14 -5.13 -1.23
C ALA A 25 -11.94 -5.55 -2.10
N TYR A 26 -12.15 -6.48 -3.04
CA TYR A 26 -11.13 -6.89 -4.01
C TYR A 26 -10.67 -5.72 -4.90
N LEU A 27 -11.60 -4.94 -5.46
CA LEU A 27 -11.26 -3.79 -6.31
C LEU A 27 -10.50 -2.72 -5.54
N ILE A 28 -10.88 -2.42 -4.30
CA ILE A 28 -10.14 -1.50 -3.43
C ILE A 28 -8.71 -2.00 -3.21
N SER A 29 -8.53 -3.29 -2.87
CA SER A 29 -7.20 -3.88 -2.73
C SER A 29 -6.41 -3.85 -4.04
N PHE A 30 -7.05 -4.09 -5.19
CA PHE A 30 -6.41 -4.04 -6.50
C PHE A 30 -5.92 -2.63 -6.85
N LEU A 31 -6.75 -1.61 -6.64
CA LEU A 31 -6.37 -0.21 -6.83
C LEU A 31 -5.20 0.17 -5.93
N PHE A 32 -5.25 -0.25 -4.66
CA PHE A 32 -4.13 -0.06 -3.74
C PHE A 32 -2.84 -0.67 -4.28
N ILE A 33 -2.92 -1.94 -4.70
CA ILE A 33 -1.77 -2.67 -5.26
C ILE A 33 -1.22 -1.95 -6.50
N GLY A 34 -2.09 -1.45 -7.37
CA GLY A 34 -1.71 -0.71 -8.57
C GLY A 34 -0.94 0.58 -8.27
N VAL A 35 -1.42 1.40 -7.32
CA VAL A 35 -0.75 2.65 -6.92
C VAL A 35 0.58 2.38 -6.21
N ALA A 36 0.59 1.39 -5.31
CA ALA A 36 1.79 0.94 -4.63
C ALA A 36 2.85 0.44 -5.64
N TRP A 37 2.41 -0.35 -6.62
CA TRP A 37 3.25 -0.86 -7.69
C TRP A 37 3.76 0.25 -8.61
N TYR A 38 2.95 1.26 -8.94
CA TYR A 38 3.40 2.40 -9.74
C TYR A 38 4.57 3.14 -9.07
N ASN A 39 4.44 3.45 -7.78
CA ASN A 39 5.50 4.10 -7.01
C ASN A 39 6.75 3.21 -6.86
N HIS A 40 6.57 1.89 -6.71
CA HIS A 40 7.67 0.92 -6.70
C HIS A 40 8.36 0.86 -8.07
N HIS A 41 7.61 0.76 -9.16
CA HIS A 41 8.09 0.71 -10.53
C HIS A 41 8.92 1.95 -10.88
N TYR A 42 8.42 3.15 -10.55
CA TYR A 42 9.17 4.39 -10.73
C TYR A 42 10.51 4.38 -9.96
N MET A 43 10.50 3.97 -8.69
CA MET A 43 11.74 3.91 -7.90
C MET A 43 12.75 2.91 -8.50
N PHE A 44 12.29 1.76 -8.97
CA PHE A 44 13.14 0.73 -9.55
C PHE A 44 13.59 1.04 -10.98
N SER A 45 12.82 1.77 -11.78
CA SER A 45 13.22 2.22 -13.12
C SER A 45 14.37 3.24 -13.07
N LEU A 46 14.44 4.04 -12.01
CA LEU A 46 15.57 4.92 -11.75
C LEU A 46 16.83 4.17 -11.30
N THR A 47 16.67 3.00 -10.66
CA THR A 47 17.76 2.32 -9.96
C THR A 47 18.80 1.74 -10.93
N LYS A 48 20.09 2.03 -10.71
CA LYS A 48 21.20 1.46 -11.53
C LYS A 48 21.86 0.25 -10.91
N ARG A 49 21.74 0.09 -9.59
CA ARG A 49 22.32 -1.04 -8.86
C ARG A 49 21.31 -1.67 -7.92
N VAL A 50 20.98 -2.94 -8.18
CA VAL A 50 20.19 -3.79 -7.28
C VAL A 50 21.14 -4.76 -6.58
N THR A 51 21.15 -4.74 -5.25
CA THR A 51 21.99 -5.63 -4.43
C THR A 51 21.17 -6.75 -3.81
N LYS A 52 21.84 -7.83 -3.35
CA LYS A 52 21.20 -8.89 -2.56
C LYS A 52 20.45 -8.35 -1.32
N LYS A 53 20.94 -7.25 -0.73
CA LYS A 53 20.25 -6.55 0.36
C LYS A 53 18.90 -5.97 -0.09
N ILE A 54 18.87 -5.24 -1.21
CA ILE A 54 17.62 -4.70 -1.77
C ILE A 54 16.63 -5.83 -2.05
N TYR A 55 17.09 -6.93 -2.64
CA TYR A 55 16.26 -8.11 -2.88
C TYR A 55 15.57 -8.62 -1.60
N TRP A 56 16.34 -8.85 -0.52
CA TRP A 56 15.75 -9.35 0.72
C TRP A 56 14.83 -8.34 1.41
N VAL A 57 15.15 -7.04 1.38
CA VAL A 57 14.28 -5.99 1.93
C VAL A 57 12.98 -5.83 1.12
N ASN A 58 12.98 -6.18 -0.16
CA ASN A 58 11.78 -6.17 -1.00
C ASN A 58 10.78 -7.28 -0.64
N ASN A 59 11.21 -8.40 -0.05
CA ASN A 59 10.35 -9.54 0.23
C ASN A 59 9.26 -9.24 1.29
N PRO A 60 9.55 -8.59 2.44
CA PRO A 60 8.51 -8.14 3.37
C PRO A 60 7.45 -7.24 2.73
N TRP A 61 7.85 -6.40 1.77
CA TRP A 61 6.90 -5.56 1.04
C TRP A 61 5.97 -6.41 0.15
N ILE A 62 6.51 -7.39 -0.58
CA ILE A 62 5.70 -8.35 -1.35
C ILE A 62 4.77 -9.15 -0.43
N LEU A 63 5.26 -9.62 0.73
CA LEU A 63 4.47 -10.38 1.69
C LEU A 63 3.27 -9.58 2.21
N THR A 64 3.49 -8.33 2.61
CA THR A 64 2.40 -7.48 3.11
C THR A 64 1.40 -7.15 2.00
N MET A 65 1.88 -6.94 0.77
CA MET A 65 1.02 -6.76 -0.41
C MET A 65 0.10 -7.96 -0.67
N SER A 66 0.58 -9.19 -0.48
CA SER A 66 -0.25 -10.39 -0.66
C SER A 66 -1.30 -10.58 0.43
N MET A 67 -1.11 -9.98 1.61
CA MET A 67 -2.07 -10.02 2.72
C MET A 67 -3.17 -8.97 2.62
N LEU A 68 -2.98 -7.88 1.86
CA LEU A 68 -3.96 -6.79 1.72
C LEU A 68 -5.37 -7.24 1.31
N PRO A 69 -5.55 -8.17 0.35
CA PRO A 69 -6.90 -8.61 -0.03
C PRO A 69 -7.65 -9.30 1.11
N VAL A 70 -6.95 -10.05 1.96
CA VAL A 70 -7.56 -10.76 3.09
C VAL A 70 -7.92 -9.76 4.18
N SER A 71 -7.01 -8.85 4.51
CA SER A 71 -7.23 -7.87 5.57
C SER A 71 -8.32 -6.86 5.19
N THR A 72 -8.34 -6.38 3.93
CA THR A 72 -9.37 -5.45 3.42
C THR A 72 -10.76 -6.11 3.40
N ALA A 73 -10.84 -7.39 3.00
CA ALA A 73 -12.12 -8.10 2.99
C ALA A 73 -12.68 -8.34 4.40
N TRP A 74 -11.82 -8.60 5.38
CA TRP A 74 -12.26 -8.78 6.76
C TRP A 74 -12.74 -7.47 7.38
N ALA A 75 -11.97 -6.39 7.24
CA ALA A 75 -12.39 -5.05 7.68
C ALA A 75 -13.67 -4.58 6.96
N GLY A 76 -13.76 -4.74 5.64
CA GLY A 76 -14.92 -4.32 4.86
C GLY A 76 -16.22 -5.05 5.23
N ARG A 77 -16.15 -6.30 5.72
CA ARG A 77 -17.33 -7.02 6.21
C ARG A 77 -17.78 -6.53 7.59
N PHE A 78 -16.83 -6.15 8.43
CA PHE A 78 -17.03 -5.83 9.83
C PHE A 78 -16.51 -4.43 10.13
N ILE A 79 -16.94 -3.45 9.32
CA ILE A 79 -16.38 -2.10 9.29
C ILE A 79 -16.50 -1.35 10.63
N ASN A 80 -17.47 -1.75 11.47
CA ASN A 80 -17.70 -1.15 12.78
C ASN A 80 -17.08 -1.96 13.93
N ASP A 81 -16.34 -3.03 13.64
CA ASP A 81 -15.69 -3.86 14.66
C ASP A 81 -14.21 -3.53 14.78
N VAL A 82 -13.72 -3.44 16.01
CA VAL A 82 -12.35 -3.03 16.34
C VAL A 82 -11.30 -4.02 15.81
N HIS A 83 -11.51 -5.33 15.99
CA HIS A 83 -10.47 -6.32 15.66
C HIS A 83 -10.17 -6.46 14.16
N PRO A 84 -11.18 -6.51 13.27
CA PRO A 84 -10.95 -6.53 11.82
C PRO A 84 -10.22 -5.27 11.33
N GLU A 85 -10.59 -4.10 11.84
CA GLU A 85 -9.95 -2.82 11.52
C GLU A 85 -8.51 -2.74 12.07
N LEU A 86 -8.26 -3.20 13.30
CA LEU A 86 -6.90 -3.31 13.84
C LEU A 86 -6.02 -4.26 13.02
N PHE A 87 -6.55 -5.40 12.59
CA PHE A 87 -5.80 -6.34 11.75
C PHE A 87 -5.48 -5.71 10.38
N TYR A 88 -6.46 -5.06 9.75
CA TYR A 88 -6.26 -4.32 8.52
C TYR A 88 -5.16 -3.26 8.66
N PHE A 89 -5.27 -2.42 9.69
CA PHE A 89 -4.32 -1.35 9.94
C PHE A 89 -2.93 -1.87 10.33
N PHE A 90 -2.85 -3.02 11.00
CA PHE A 90 -1.59 -3.71 11.29
C PHE A 90 -0.88 -4.16 10.00
N ILE A 91 -1.58 -4.86 9.10
CA ILE A 91 -1.03 -5.26 7.80
C ILE A 91 -0.58 -4.04 7.00
N PHE A 92 -1.38 -2.97 7.03
CA PHE A 92 -1.04 -1.70 6.40
C PHE A 92 0.20 -1.02 7.00
N THR A 93 0.36 -1.11 8.32
CA THR A 93 1.56 -0.61 9.04
C THR A 93 2.80 -1.38 8.62
N LEU A 94 2.71 -2.71 8.55
CA LEU A 94 3.82 -3.54 8.06
C LEU A 94 4.17 -3.19 6.61
N TRP A 95 3.17 -2.93 5.77
CA TRP A 95 3.38 -2.49 4.39
C TRP A 95 4.13 -1.16 4.32
N ALA A 96 3.69 -0.14 5.08
CA ALA A 96 4.30 1.18 5.09
C ALA A 96 5.74 1.14 5.61
N LEU A 97 6.00 0.38 6.69
CA LEU A 97 7.34 0.17 7.22
C LEU A 97 8.24 -0.58 6.22
N ALA A 98 7.71 -1.60 5.54
CA ALA A 98 8.45 -2.33 4.53
C ALA A 98 8.79 -1.44 3.31
N TYR A 99 7.86 -0.60 2.86
CA TYR A 99 8.10 0.34 1.77
C TYR A 99 9.11 1.43 2.18
N ALA A 100 9.02 1.97 3.40
CA ALA A 100 9.99 2.91 3.95
C ALA A 100 11.40 2.30 3.99
N ALA A 101 11.53 1.07 4.49
CA ALA A 101 12.80 0.36 4.54
C ALA A 101 13.36 0.06 3.15
N LEU A 102 12.51 -0.36 2.21
CA LEU A 102 12.87 -0.62 0.82
C LEU A 102 13.38 0.64 0.13
N SER A 103 12.58 1.70 0.16
CA SER A 103 12.91 2.96 -0.50
C SER A 103 14.15 3.63 0.08
N TYR A 104 14.32 3.59 1.41
CA TYR A 104 15.57 3.99 2.06
C TYR A 104 16.78 3.17 1.61
N THR A 105 16.62 1.84 1.51
CA THR A 105 17.72 0.95 1.09
C THR A 105 18.12 1.21 -0.36
N VAL A 106 17.16 1.33 -1.28
CA VAL A 106 17.40 1.66 -2.69
C VAL A 106 18.09 3.02 -2.82
N MET A 107 17.56 4.05 -2.17
CA MET A 107 18.16 5.38 -2.15
C MET A 107 19.61 5.34 -1.63
N ARG A 108 19.84 4.68 -0.49
CA ARG A 108 21.16 4.61 0.15
C ARG A 108 22.18 3.84 -0.69
N THR A 109 21.76 2.77 -1.37
CA THR A 109 22.63 1.98 -2.25
C THR A 109 23.07 2.77 -3.47
N ASN A 110 22.20 3.58 -4.08
CA ASN A 110 22.55 4.36 -5.27
C ASN A 110 23.27 5.68 -4.92
N ARG A 111 23.14 6.20 -3.69
CA ARG A 111 23.68 7.52 -3.28
C ARG A 111 25.17 7.76 -3.59
N LYS A 112 26.02 6.73 -3.47
CA LYS A 112 27.47 6.90 -3.65
C LYS A 112 27.85 7.05 -5.12
N ASP A 113 27.31 6.17 -5.95
CA ASP A 113 27.72 6.03 -7.35
C ASP A 113 26.80 6.87 -8.28
N HIS A 114 25.58 7.16 -7.83
CA HIS A 114 24.52 7.87 -8.57
C HIS A 114 23.70 8.81 -7.64
N PRO A 115 24.29 9.92 -7.18
CA PRO A 115 23.63 10.85 -6.26
C PRO A 115 22.32 11.45 -6.81
N GLU A 116 22.22 11.64 -8.12
CA GLU A 116 21.03 12.15 -8.82
C GLU A 116 19.82 11.22 -8.66
N ILE A 117 20.04 9.91 -8.65
CA ILE A 117 18.98 8.91 -8.42
C ILE A 117 18.51 8.96 -6.97
N ALA A 118 19.44 9.07 -6.03
CA ALA A 118 19.10 9.19 -4.61
C ALA A 118 18.30 10.47 -4.33
N GLU A 119 18.61 11.57 -5.01
CA GLU A 119 17.85 12.82 -4.91
C GLU A 119 16.43 12.66 -5.48
N LYS A 120 16.28 12.04 -6.65
CA LYS A 120 14.95 11.75 -7.23
C LYS A 120 14.09 10.90 -6.29
N ILE A 121 14.65 9.84 -5.71
CA ILE A 121 13.92 8.99 -4.75
C ILE A 121 13.52 9.78 -3.51
N ARG A 122 14.40 10.63 -2.97
CA ARG A 122 14.06 11.49 -1.80
C ARG A 122 12.96 12.50 -2.09
N LYS A 123 12.80 12.92 -3.34
CA LYS A 123 11.74 13.86 -3.76
C LYS A 123 10.41 13.16 -4.02
N MET A 124 10.38 11.82 -4.11
CA MET A 124 9.13 11.08 -4.24
C MET A 124 8.19 11.40 -3.08
N PRO A 125 6.92 11.75 -3.33
CA PRO A 125 5.93 11.99 -2.29
C PRO A 125 5.79 10.80 -1.32
N ALA A 126 5.80 9.57 -1.85
CA ALA A 126 5.80 8.34 -1.06
C ALA A 126 6.97 8.28 -0.05
N TYR A 127 8.19 8.52 -0.52
CA TYR A 127 9.37 8.55 0.34
C TYR A 127 9.25 9.64 1.41
N ARG A 128 8.85 10.86 1.02
CA ARG A 128 8.76 12.00 1.94
C ARG A 128 7.70 11.79 3.01
N LEU A 129 6.57 11.19 2.67
CA LEU A 129 5.51 10.90 3.64
C LEU A 129 6.02 9.93 4.70
N HIS A 130 6.55 8.78 4.28
CA HIS A 130 7.01 7.74 5.20
C HIS A 130 8.30 8.10 5.97
N ALA A 131 9.08 9.06 5.48
CA ALA A 131 10.24 9.60 6.19
C ALA A 131 9.87 10.70 7.21
N ASN A 132 8.64 11.23 7.20
CA ASN A 132 8.22 12.31 8.07
C ASN A 132 7.78 11.77 9.45
N VAL A 133 8.38 12.28 10.54
CA VAL A 133 8.01 11.87 11.91
C VAL A 133 6.55 12.19 12.25
N TRP A 134 6.02 13.31 11.75
CA TRP A 134 4.63 13.72 11.99
C TRP A 134 3.62 12.74 11.42
N PHE A 135 3.98 12.10 10.31
CA PHE A 135 3.16 11.05 9.71
C PHE A 135 2.98 9.88 10.68
N TRP A 136 4.05 9.42 11.29
CA TRP A 136 4.00 8.32 12.27
C TRP A 136 3.32 8.71 13.59
N LEU A 137 3.36 9.99 13.98
CA LEU A 137 2.59 10.48 15.12
C LEU A 137 1.08 10.49 14.82
N ILE A 138 0.67 10.94 13.63
CA ILE A 138 -0.72 10.83 13.17
C ILE A 138 -1.14 9.36 13.10
N TRP A 139 -0.27 8.50 12.58
CA TRP A 139 -0.49 7.05 12.49
C TRP A 139 -0.79 6.43 13.86
N ALA A 140 -0.02 6.78 14.90
CA ALA A 140 -0.29 6.34 16.27
C ALA A 140 -1.63 6.88 16.81
N GLY A 141 -1.99 8.12 16.46
CA GLY A 141 -3.30 8.68 16.75
C GLY A 141 -4.44 7.89 16.11
N VAL A 142 -4.29 7.46 14.86
CA VAL A 142 -5.27 6.61 14.16
C VAL A 142 -5.46 5.28 14.89
N ILE A 143 -4.39 4.63 15.38
CA ILE A 143 -4.50 3.39 16.18
C ILE A 143 -5.41 3.60 17.40
N ALA A 144 -5.23 4.71 18.12
CA ALA A 144 -6.08 5.04 19.26
C ALA A 144 -7.54 5.30 18.84
N LEU A 145 -7.75 5.99 17.71
CA LEU A 145 -9.09 6.31 17.20
C LEU A 145 -9.86 5.07 16.71
N ILE A 146 -9.19 3.99 16.28
CA ILE A 146 -9.85 2.74 15.88
C ILE A 146 -10.73 2.19 17.02
N PHE A 147 -10.34 2.36 18.29
CA PHE A 147 -11.13 1.88 19.43
C PHE A 147 -12.45 2.67 19.65
N TYR A 148 -12.54 3.89 19.10
CA TYR A 148 -13.72 4.76 19.23
C TYR A 148 -14.56 4.78 17.95
N TRP A 149 -13.90 4.79 16.79
CA TRP A 149 -14.55 4.78 15.49
C TRP A 149 -13.73 3.91 14.52
N PRO A 150 -13.96 2.58 14.53
CA PRO A 150 -13.17 1.62 13.75
C PRO A 150 -13.01 1.95 12.25
N PRO A 151 -14.02 2.50 11.53
CA PRO A 151 -13.86 2.86 10.12
C PRO A 151 -12.76 3.89 9.82
N ILE A 152 -12.19 4.56 10.84
CA ILE A 152 -11.12 5.54 10.66
C ILE A 152 -9.90 4.98 9.94
N SER A 153 -9.56 3.69 10.14
CA SER A 153 -8.43 3.07 9.46
C SER A 153 -8.64 3.04 7.96
N LEU A 154 -9.80 2.58 7.47
CA LEU A 154 -10.12 2.58 6.04
C LEU A 154 -10.16 3.99 5.45
N VAL A 155 -10.67 4.98 6.19
CA VAL A 155 -10.66 6.38 5.74
C VAL A 155 -9.23 6.89 5.60
N PHE A 156 -8.39 6.63 6.60
CA PHE A 156 -6.99 7.04 6.60
C PHE A 156 -6.21 6.37 5.46
N THR A 157 -6.35 5.06 5.28
CA THR A 157 -5.64 4.33 4.22
C THR A 157 -6.12 4.73 2.83
N LEU A 158 -7.41 5.02 2.64
CA LEU A 158 -7.95 5.54 1.39
C LEU A 158 -7.39 6.94 1.09
N ALA A 159 -7.30 7.80 2.10
CA ALA A 159 -6.71 9.13 1.93
C ALA A 159 -5.22 9.04 1.55
N GLU A 160 -4.45 8.17 2.20
CA GLU A 160 -3.06 7.90 1.80
C GLU A 160 -2.97 7.35 0.38
N LEU A 161 -3.83 6.41 0.01
CA LEU A 161 -3.88 5.84 -1.34
C LEU A 161 -4.13 6.92 -2.40
N VAL A 162 -5.14 7.77 -2.20
CA VAL A 162 -5.46 8.87 -3.11
C VAL A 162 -4.29 9.85 -3.20
N LEU A 163 -3.68 10.19 -2.07
CA LEU A 163 -2.49 11.04 -2.04
C LEU A 163 -1.35 10.44 -2.88
N MET A 164 -1.09 9.14 -2.75
CA MET A 164 -0.03 8.43 -3.49
C MET A 164 -0.34 8.22 -4.97
N ALA A 165 -1.63 8.18 -5.33
CA ALA A 165 -2.07 8.07 -6.71
C ALA A 165 -1.97 9.40 -7.45
N VAL A 166 -2.28 10.51 -6.77
CA VAL A 166 -2.33 11.85 -7.36
C VAL A 166 -0.96 12.54 -7.29
N LEU A 167 -0.25 12.42 -6.17
CA LEU A 167 1.06 13.02 -5.98
C LEU A 167 2.15 12.05 -6.43
N THR A 168 2.36 11.99 -7.74
CA THR A 168 3.48 11.27 -8.35
C THR A 168 4.57 12.24 -8.82
N PRO A 169 5.83 11.78 -8.94
CA PRO A 169 6.90 12.58 -9.53
C PRO A 169 6.56 13.03 -10.96
N ALA A 170 6.90 14.26 -11.34
CA ALA A 170 6.53 14.82 -12.66
C ALA A 170 7.20 14.13 -13.86
N ASP A 171 8.23 13.32 -13.61
CA ASP A 171 8.92 12.48 -14.60
C ASP A 171 8.52 11.00 -14.50
N SER A 172 7.51 10.64 -13.70
CA SER A 172 7.12 9.25 -13.50
C SER A 172 6.44 8.59 -14.71
N ASP A 173 5.97 9.38 -15.66
CA ASP A 173 5.42 8.95 -16.96
C ASP A 173 6.41 9.08 -18.12
N LYS A 174 7.63 9.57 -17.87
CA LYS A 174 8.69 9.80 -18.87
C LYS A 174 9.88 8.87 -18.63
N LEU A 175 9.57 7.61 -18.38
CA LEU A 175 10.57 6.57 -18.23
C LEU A 175 11.01 6.07 -19.61
N PHE A 176 12.33 5.99 -19.80
CA PHE A 176 13.03 5.51 -21.00
C PHE A 176 12.93 6.44 -22.22
#